data_AF-A0A066Z662-F1
#
_entry.id   AF-A0A066Z662-F1
#
_cell.length_a   1.000
_cell.length_b   1.000
_cell.length_c   1.000
_cell.angle_alpha   90.00
_cell.angle_beta   90.00
_cell.angle_gamma   90.00
#
_symmetry.space_group_name_H-M   'P 1'
#
loop_
_entity.id
_entity.type
_entity.pdbx_description
1 polymer ?
#
loop_
_entity_poly.entity_id
_entity_poly.type
_entity_poly.pdbx_seq_one_letter_code
_entity_poly.pdbx_strand_id
1 'polypeptide(L)' 'MSNTAVFAVEGMSCGHCEQSVGTVLSALPGVTAVTADAKAGRVTLTAAGEVDESRIRAAVDEAGFTLTGRL' A
#
# COMPACT_ATOMS: atom_id res chain seq x y z
N MET A 1 -7.79 1.78 -18.38
CA MET A 1 -6.73 0.79 -18.12
C MET A 1 -6.40 0.89 -16.64
N SER A 2 -6.45 -0.22 -15.92
CA SER A 2 -6.06 -0.27 -14.50
C SER A 2 -4.64 -0.82 -14.39
N ASN A 3 -3.83 -0.21 -13.53
CA ASN A 3 -2.45 -0.58 -13.31
C ASN A 3 -2.34 -1.19 -11.91
N THR A 4 -1.66 -2.33 -11.81
CA THR A 4 -1.43 -3.02 -10.54
C THR A 4 0.05 -3.00 -10.22
N ALA A 5 0.39 -2.67 -8.98
CA ALA A 5 1.75 -2.62 -8.47
C ALA A 5 1.82 -3.30 -7.11
N VAL A 6 2.95 -3.94 -6.83
CA VAL A 6 3.19 -4.61 -5.56
C VAL A 6 4.33 -3.88 -4.86
N PHE A 7 4.17 -3.64 -3.56
CA PHE A 7 5.13 -2.93 -2.74
C PHE A 7 5.49 -3.78 -1.52
N ALA A 8 6.74 -3.74 -1.12
CA ALA A 8 7.18 -4.30 0.16
C ALA A 8 7.06 -3.22 1.24
N VAL A 9 6.48 -3.57 2.39
CA VAL A 9 6.25 -2.65 3.50
C VAL A 9 6.71 -3.32 4.80
N GLU A 10 7.63 -2.67 5.50
CA GLU A 10 8.11 -3.04 6.83
C GLU A 10 7.23 -2.43 7.93
N GLY A 11 7.12 -3.15 9.06
CA GLY A 11 6.33 -2.74 10.22
C GLY A 11 4.91 -3.31 10.28
N MET A 12 4.43 -3.98 9.23
CA MET A 12 3.13 -4.67 9.23
C MET A 12 3.22 -6.04 9.94
N SER A 13 3.31 -6.05 11.26
CA SER A 13 3.48 -7.29 12.04
C SER A 13 2.17 -7.87 12.59
N CYS A 14 1.05 -7.19 12.36
CA CYS A 14 -0.23 -7.42 13.05
C CYS A 14 -1.42 -7.25 12.09
N GLY A 15 -2.51 -7.99 12.30
CA GLY A 15 -3.72 -7.88 11.45
C GLY A 15 -4.45 -6.53 11.54
N HIS A 16 -4.18 -5.70 12.55
CA HIS A 16 -4.65 -4.31 12.56
C HIS A 16 -3.79 -3.40 11.66
N CYS A 17 -2.51 -3.75 11.48
CA CYS A 17 -1.61 -3.02 10.59
C CYS A 17 -2.02 -3.19 9.13
N GLU A 18 -2.41 -4.41 8.73
CA GLU A 18 -2.85 -4.69 7.35
C GLU A 18 -4.10 -3.86 6.99
N GLN A 19 -5.06 -3.77 7.92
CA GLN A 19 -6.27 -2.98 7.72
C GLN A 19 -5.95 -1.49 7.66
N SER A 20 -5.12 -0.97 8.57
CA SER A 20 -4.75 0.45 8.58
C SER A 20 -4.06 0.87 7.28
N VAL A 21 -3.06 0.09 6.83
CA VAL A 21 -2.36 0.33 5.56
C VAL A 21 -3.32 0.22 4.38
N GLY A 22 -4.15 -0.83 4.36
CA GLY A 22 -5.16 -1.03 3.34
C GLY A 22 -6.10 0.18 3.20
N THR A 23 -6.65 0.67 4.31
CA THR A 23 -7.56 1.82 4.36
C THR A 23 -6.89 3.11 3.93
N VAL A 24 -5.70 3.41 4.44
CA VAL A 24 -4.96 4.64 4.09
C VAL A 24 -4.62 4.67 2.59
N LEU A 25 -4.18 3.54 2.04
CA LEU A 25 -3.86 3.44 0.62
C LEU A 25 -5.09 3.46 -0.29
N SER A 26 -6.22 2.90 0.15
CA SER A 26 -7.47 2.95 -0.63
C SER A 26 -8.14 4.33 -0.59
N ALA A 27 -7.78 5.19 0.36
CA ALA A 27 -8.16 6.60 0.37
C ALA A 27 -7.38 7.45 -0.64
N LEU A 28 -6.31 6.92 -1.25
CA LEU A 28 -5.55 7.65 -2.25
C LEU A 28 -6.35 7.82 -3.55
N PRO A 29 -6.32 9.01 -4.17
CA PRO A 29 -7.06 9.27 -5.40
C PRO A 29 -6.55 8.39 -6.54
N GLY A 30 -7.48 7.76 -7.25
CA GLY A 30 -7.19 6.86 -8.36
C GLY A 30 -7.01 5.40 -7.95
N VAL A 31 -6.91 5.08 -6.66
CA VAL A 31 -6.84 3.70 -6.18
C VAL A 31 -8.22 3.05 -6.25
N THR A 32 -8.29 1.89 -6.87
CA THR A 32 -9.54 1.12 -7.03
C THR A 32 -9.57 -0.14 -6.19
N ALA A 33 -8.41 -0.71 -5.87
CA ALA A 33 -8.32 -1.86 -4.96
C ALA A 33 -6.97 -1.87 -4.24
N VAL A 34 -6.99 -2.32 -2.98
CA VAL A 34 -5.79 -2.53 -2.17
C VAL A 34 -5.89 -3.88 -1.47
N THR A 35 -4.79 -4.59 -1.42
CA THR A 35 -4.65 -5.86 -0.70
C THR A 35 -3.34 -5.82 0.07
N ALA A 36 -3.42 -5.61 1.37
CA ALA A 36 -2.27 -5.69 2.26
C ALA A 36 -2.12 -7.12 2.81
N ASP A 37 -0.89 -7.62 2.82
CA ASP A 37 -0.55 -8.94 3.37
C ASP A 37 0.57 -8.75 4.40
N ALA A 38 0.18 -8.62 5.66
CA ALA A 38 1.11 -8.45 6.78
C ALA A 38 2.00 -9.69 6.98
N LYS A 39 1.49 -10.90 6.70
CA LYS A 39 2.27 -12.13 6.80
C LYS A 39 3.42 -12.18 5.81
N ALA A 40 3.17 -11.71 4.58
CA ALA A 40 4.15 -11.68 3.51
C ALA A 40 4.94 -10.35 3.46
N GLY A 41 4.56 -9.33 4.24
CA GLY A 41 5.22 -8.02 4.26
C GLY A 41 5.06 -7.24 2.95
N ARG A 42 3.93 -7.42 2.25
CA ARG A 42 3.70 -6.82 0.93
C ARG A 42 2.29 -6.27 0.79
N VAL A 43 2.16 -5.26 -0.06
CA VAL A 43 0.89 -4.61 -0.41
C VAL A 43 0.73 -4.60 -1.91
N THR A 44 -0.39 -5.13 -2.38
CA THR A 44 -0.79 -5.04 -3.78
C THR A 44 -1.79 -3.91 -3.93
N LEU A 45 -1.50 -2.98 -4.84
CA LEU A 45 -2.33 -1.82 -5.09
C LEU A 45 -2.73 -1.78 -6.56
N THR A 46 -4.01 -1.55 -6.82
CA THR A 46 -4.56 -1.37 -8.16
C THR A 46 -5.16 0.02 -8.27
N ALA A 47 -4.77 0.75 -9.32
CA ALA A 47 -5.24 2.10 -9.59
C ALA A 47 -5.77 2.23 -11.02
N ALA A 48 -6.77 3.09 -11.22
CA ALA A 48 -7.25 3.50 -12.54
C ALA A 48 -6.34 4.60 -13.12
N GLY A 49 -5.06 4.30 -13.29
CA GLY A 49 -4.06 5.27 -13.78
C GLY A 49 -2.63 4.91 -13.41
N GLU A 50 -1.75 5.90 -13.48
CA GLU A 50 -0.37 5.75 -13.02
C GLU A 50 -0.33 5.55 -11.50
N VAL A 51 0.51 4.62 -11.06
CA VAL A 51 0.70 4.33 -9.64
C VAL A 51 1.85 5.19 -9.13
N ASP A 52 1.53 6.19 -8.32
CA ASP A 52 2.50 7.13 -7.77
C ASP A 52 3.10 6.59 -6.46
N GLU A 53 4.29 6.00 -6.58
CA GLU A 53 5.00 5.37 -5.45
C GLU A 53 5.33 6.36 -4.35
N SER A 54 5.56 7.64 -4.70
CA SER A 54 5.88 8.68 -3.71
C SER A 54 4.67 8.94 -2.81
N ARG A 55 3.46 8.95 -3.38
CA ARG A 55 2.22 9.09 -2.59
C ARG A 55 1.95 7.88 -1.71
N ILE A 56 2.17 6.68 -2.24
CA ILE A 56 2.01 5.43 -1.47
C ILE A 56 2.97 5.42 -0.30
N ARG A 57 4.24 5.76 -0.55
CA ARG A 57 5.27 5.86 0.49
C ARG A 57 4.88 6.86 1.57
N ALA A 58 4.48 8.07 1.19
CA ALA A 58 4.05 9.09 2.16
C ALA A 58 2.85 8.62 2.97
N ALA A 59 1.87 7.99 2.34
CA ALA A 59 0.68 7.49 3.02
C ALA A 59 0.98 6.39 4.04
N VAL A 60 1.87 5.44 3.70
CA VAL A 60 2.27 4.40 4.67
C VAL A 60 3.16 4.96 5.78
N ASP A 61 4.02 5.95 5.49
CA ASP A 61 4.90 6.61 6.45
C ASP A 61 4.10 7.39 7.51
N GLU A 62 3.09 8.15 7.07
CA GLU A 62 2.13 8.84 7.95
C GLU A 62 1.33 7.86 8.83
N ALA A 63 1.09 6.64 8.33
CA ALA A 63 0.46 5.56 9.10
C ALA A 63 1.43 4.83 10.04
N GLY A 64 2.72 5.16 10.02
CA GLY A 64 3.77 4.57 10.87
C GLY A 64 4.42 3.30 10.29
N PHE A 65 4.36 3.11 8.98
CA PHE A 65 4.96 1.98 8.26
C PHE A 65 6.00 2.44 7.25
N THR A 66 6.94 1.58 6.90
CA THR A 66 8.02 1.95 5.98
C THR A 66 7.90 1.18 4.67
N LEU A 67 7.73 1.89 3.55
CA LEU A 67 7.81 1.28 2.23
C LEU A 67 9.27 1.00 1.88
N THR A 68 9.63 -0.26 1.66
CA THR A 68 11.02 -0.66 1.36
C THR A 68 11.32 -0.70 -0.13
N GLY A 69 10.29 -0.85 -0.97
CA GLY A 69 10.44 -0.78 -2.41
C GLY A 69 9.25 -1.37 -3.16
N ARG A 70 9.32 -1.28 -4.49
CA ARG A 70 8.38 -1.93 -5.41
C ARG A 70 8.92 -3.30 -5.84
N LEU A 71 8.04 -4.28 -5.88
CA LEU A 71 8.29 -5.66 -6.31
C LEU A 71 7.81 -5.87 -7.76
#